data_AF-A0A522ATR0-F1
#
_entry.id   AF-A0A522ATR0-F1
#
_cell.length_a   1.000
_cell.length_b   1.000
_cell.length_c   1.000
_cell.angle_alpha   90.00
_cell.angle_beta   90.00
_cell.angle_gamma   90.00
#
_symmetry.space_group_name_H-M   'P 1'
#
loop_
_entity.id
_entity.type
_entity.pdbx_description
1 polymer ?
#
loop_
_entity_poly.entity_id
_entity_poly.type
_entity_poly.pdbx_seq_one_letter_code
_entity_poly.pdbx_strand_id
1 'polypeptide(L)'
;MTDPVQGEGMPAAAPLQCPWCSATLDSADAARCPSCNAILRESTGSEVPGVTSVDLDAVLRSRKPPSRQSGFIGWLSGSYQEAPGPEAERSEVSPPDEDVKREMVRMEIAAIEARMEAERLELAAERAAELGRGVDAPPSVPSAGPDAAESGDPARETDGPA
;
A
#
# COMPACT_ATOMS: atom_id res chain seq x y z
N MET A 1 -20.58 -2.94 -53.50
CA MET A 1 -19.17 -2.63 -53.21
C MET A 1 -18.94 -3.16 -51.81
N THR A 2 -18.37 -4.37 -51.74
CA THR A 2 -18.20 -5.13 -50.50
C THR A 2 -16.72 -5.05 -50.17
N ASP A 3 -16.37 -4.35 -49.09
CA ASP A 3 -14.99 -4.34 -48.57
C ASP A 3 -14.75 -5.63 -47.78
N PRO A 4 -13.67 -6.39 -48.05
CA PRO A 4 -13.25 -7.47 -47.17
C PRO A 4 -12.55 -6.87 -45.94
N VAL A 5 -13.11 -7.13 -44.77
CA VAL A 5 -12.45 -6.92 -43.47
C VAL A 5 -11.15 -7.70 -43.46
N GLN A 6 -10.03 -6.99 -43.40
CA GLN A 6 -8.69 -7.54 -43.26
C GLN A 6 -8.56 -8.19 -41.88
N GLY A 7 -8.03 -9.42 -41.86
CA GLY A 7 -7.78 -10.18 -40.65
C GLY A 7 -6.80 -9.48 -39.73
N GLU A 8 -7.23 -9.21 -38.50
CA GLU A 8 -6.40 -8.71 -37.43
C GLU A 8 -5.40 -9.80 -37.03
N GLY A 9 -4.11 -9.45 -37.05
CA GLY A 9 -3.02 -10.32 -36.64
C GLY A 9 -3.17 -10.75 -35.19
N MET A 10 -2.98 -12.05 -34.94
CA MET A 10 -2.87 -12.63 -33.60
C MET A 10 -1.84 -11.83 -32.79
N PRO A 11 -2.16 -11.34 -31.56
CA PRO A 11 -1.17 -10.62 -30.76
C PRO A 11 0.02 -11.56 -30.50
N ALA A 12 1.22 -11.08 -30.82
CA ALA A 12 2.45 -11.77 -30.48
C ALA A 12 2.44 -12.10 -28.98
N ALA A 13 2.76 -13.34 -28.63
CA ALA A 13 2.79 -13.77 -27.24
C ALA A 13 3.71 -12.85 -26.43
N ALA A 14 3.20 -12.35 -25.30
CA ALA A 14 3.98 -11.50 -24.41
C ALA A 14 5.27 -12.22 -23.98
N PRO A 15 6.40 -11.51 -23.83
CA PRO A 15 7.65 -12.11 -23.40
C PRO A 15 7.49 -12.73 -22.01
N LEU A 16 8.01 -13.93 -21.83
CA LEU A 16 8.07 -14.59 -20.53
C LEU A 16 8.98 -13.78 -19.59
N GLN A 17 8.48 -13.43 -18.40
CA GLN A 17 9.23 -12.66 -17.40
C GLN A 17 9.41 -13.44 -16.11
N CYS A 18 10.56 -13.26 -15.47
CA CYS A 18 10.86 -13.80 -14.16
C CYS A 18 10.00 -13.10 -13.09
N PRO A 19 9.24 -13.83 -12.25
CA PRO A 19 8.39 -13.21 -11.22
C PRO A 19 9.17 -12.56 -10.08
N TRP A 20 10.49 -12.79 -9.99
CA TRP A 20 11.34 -12.31 -8.90
C TRP A 20 12.11 -11.04 -9.24
N CYS A 21 12.60 -10.92 -10.48
CA CYS A 21 13.41 -9.78 -10.91
C CYS A 21 12.94 -9.14 -12.22
N SER A 22 11.82 -9.60 -12.78
CA SER A 22 11.22 -9.11 -14.03
C SER A 22 12.09 -9.27 -15.28
N ALA A 23 13.25 -9.92 -15.20
CA ALA A 23 14.08 -10.22 -16.36
C ALA A 23 13.36 -11.14 -17.35
N THR A 24 13.59 -10.94 -18.65
CA THR A 24 13.04 -11.81 -19.70
C THR A 24 13.65 -13.21 -19.62
N LEU A 25 12.81 -14.23 -19.78
CA LEU A 25 13.20 -15.63 -19.76
C LEU A 25 13.28 -16.18 -21.18
N ASP A 26 14.32 -16.95 -21.46
CA ASP A 26 14.52 -17.60 -22.76
C ASP A 26 13.51 -18.75 -23.01
N SER A 27 12.98 -19.36 -21.94
CA SER A 27 12.00 -20.45 -22.02
C SER A 27 11.11 -20.53 -20.78
N ALA A 28 9.89 -21.03 -20.96
CA ALA A 28 8.95 -21.31 -19.86
C ALA A 28 9.38 -22.51 -18.98
N ASP A 29 10.28 -23.35 -19.50
CA ASP A 29 10.77 -24.55 -18.82
C ASP A 29 12.06 -24.33 -18.03
N ALA A 30 12.60 -23.12 -18.01
CA ALA A 30 13.79 -22.78 -17.23
C ALA A 30 13.58 -23.10 -15.75
N ALA A 31 14.43 -23.95 -15.16
CA ALA A 31 14.36 -24.29 -13.74
C ALA A 31 14.87 -23.15 -12.83
N ARG A 32 15.78 -22.32 -13.33
CA ARG A 32 16.35 -21.15 -12.65
C ARG A 32 16.39 -19.94 -13.57
N CYS A 33 16.23 -18.75 -13.02
CA CYS A 33 16.40 -17.51 -13.76
C CYS A 33 17.90 -17.21 -13.99
N PRO A 34 18.35 -16.91 -15.22
CA PRO A 34 19.76 -16.60 -15.48
C PRO A 34 20.21 -15.26 -14.89
N SER A 35 19.29 -14.32 -14.64
CA SER A 35 19.61 -12.99 -14.11
C SER A 35 19.73 -12.94 -12.59
N CYS A 36 18.85 -13.62 -11.85
CA CYS A 36 18.82 -13.59 -10.39
C CYS A 36 19.00 -14.96 -9.72
N ASN A 37 19.15 -16.03 -10.50
CA ASN A 37 19.31 -17.42 -10.03
C ASN A 37 18.14 -17.98 -9.19
N ALA A 38 17.01 -17.26 -9.13
CA ALA A 38 15.80 -17.73 -8.45
C ALA A 38 15.31 -19.05 -9.03
N ILE A 39 14.85 -19.97 -8.17
CA ILE A 39 14.25 -21.24 -8.56
C ILE A 39 12.86 -20.93 -9.11
N LEU A 40 12.64 -21.25 -10.39
CA LEU A 40 11.37 -21.02 -11.10
C LEU A 40 10.48 -22.27 -11.09
N ARG A 41 11.10 -23.45 -10.98
CA ARG A 41 10.41 -24.72 -10.83
C ARG A 41 11.03 -25.46 -9.68
N GLU A 42 10.19 -25.87 -8.73
CA GLU A 42 10.64 -26.60 -7.56
C GLU A 42 11.27 -27.93 -7.98
N SER A 43 12.54 -28.11 -7.64
CA SER A 43 13.18 -29.43 -7.70
C SER A 43 12.60 -30.25 -6.55
N THR A 44 11.68 -31.15 -6.85
CA THR A 44 11.03 -31.99 -5.85
C THR A 44 12.09 -32.79 -5.08
N GLY A 45 12.32 -32.45 -3.81
CA GLY A 45 12.94 -33.37 -2.84
C GLY A 45 14.34 -33.07 -2.35
N SER A 46 14.77 -31.80 -2.22
CA SER A 46 15.95 -31.52 -1.39
C SER A 46 15.54 -31.37 0.08
N GLU A 47 15.90 -32.35 0.91
CA GLU A 47 15.80 -32.24 2.36
C GLU A 47 16.73 -31.11 2.84
N VAL A 48 16.16 -30.05 3.40
CA VAL A 48 16.92 -28.89 3.87
C VAL A 48 17.40 -29.16 5.30
N PRO A 49 18.73 -29.21 5.55
CA PRO A 49 19.24 -29.48 6.89
C PRO A 49 18.70 -28.47 7.91
N GLY A 50 18.16 -28.95 9.02
CA GLY A 50 17.54 -28.12 10.06
C GLY A 50 16.05 -27.80 9.85
N VAL A 51 15.45 -28.22 8.74
CA VAL A 51 13.99 -28.13 8.52
C VAL A 51 13.38 -29.51 8.71
N THR A 52 12.42 -29.64 9.63
CA THR A 52 11.66 -30.89 9.77
C THR A 52 10.71 -31.04 8.60
N SER A 53 10.87 -32.11 7.82
CA SER A 53 9.94 -32.45 6.76
C SER A 53 8.57 -32.78 7.35
N VAL A 54 7.53 -32.25 6.74
CA VAL A 54 6.15 -32.51 7.19
C VAL A 54 5.72 -33.86 6.65
N ASP A 55 5.61 -34.85 7.53
CA ASP A 55 4.95 -36.13 7.22
C ASP A 55 3.45 -35.87 7.02
N LEU A 56 3.00 -35.90 5.76
CA LEU A 56 1.62 -35.69 5.39
C LEU A 56 0.69 -36.73 6.05
N ASP A 57 1.14 -37.96 6.26
CA ASP A 57 0.34 -39.00 6.93
C ASP A 57 0.22 -38.73 8.44
N ALA A 58 1.22 -38.11 9.06
CA ALA A 58 1.14 -37.66 10.45
C ALA A 58 0.18 -36.47 10.60
N VAL A 59 0.18 -35.53 9.65
CA VAL A 59 -0.77 -34.40 9.63
C VAL A 59 -2.21 -34.89 9.43
N LEU A 60 -2.44 -35.89 8.57
CA LEU A 60 -3.77 -36.45 8.37
C LEU A 60 -4.26 -37.18 9.63
N ARG A 61 -3.37 -37.82 10.40
CA ARG A 61 -3.69 -38.47 11.69
C ARG A 61 -3.95 -37.46 12.81
N SER A 62 -3.24 -36.33 12.86
CA SER A 62 -3.41 -35.29 13.89
C SER A 62 -4.69 -34.45 13.73
N ARG A 63 -5.35 -34.52 12.57
CA ARG A 63 -6.70 -33.97 12.37
C ARG A 63 -7.79 -34.67 13.21
N LYS A 64 -7.49 -35.82 13.84
CA LYS A 64 -8.40 -36.44 14.81
C LYS A 64 -8.41 -35.59 16.09
N PRO A 65 -9.55 -35.00 16.51
CA PRO A 65 -9.56 -34.07 17.63
C PRO A 65 -9.09 -34.77 18.90
N PRO A 66 -8.07 -34.24 19.61
CA PRO A 66 -7.67 -34.78 20.89
C PRO A 66 -8.85 -34.64 21.86
N SER A 67 -9.07 -35.66 22.70
CA SER A 67 -10.08 -35.59 23.76
C SER A 67 -9.80 -34.37 24.63
N ARG A 68 -10.71 -33.39 24.58
CA ARG A 68 -10.59 -32.10 25.24
C ARG A 68 -10.35 -32.31 26.74
N GLN A 69 -9.18 -31.92 27.22
CA GLN A 69 -8.98 -31.55 28.62
C GLN A 69 -8.91 -30.03 28.66
N SER A 70 -9.85 -29.45 29.42
CA SER A 70 -10.16 -28.03 29.63
C SER A 70 -8.94 -27.14 29.94
N GLY A 71 -8.86 -25.86 29.57
CA GLY A 71 -9.89 -24.93 29.10
C GLY A 71 -9.32 -23.50 28.90
N PHE A 72 -10.15 -22.47 29.13
CA PHE A 72 -9.83 -21.01 29.05
C PHE A 72 -8.58 -20.56 29.82
N ILE A 73 -8.10 -21.38 30.76
CA ILE A 73 -6.89 -21.18 31.55
C ILE A 73 -5.63 -21.19 30.68
N GLY A 74 -5.59 -21.96 29.59
CA GLY A 74 -4.44 -22.02 28.69
C GLY A 74 -4.22 -20.74 27.86
N TRP A 75 -5.27 -19.93 27.67
CA TRP A 75 -5.18 -18.67 26.95
C TRP A 75 -4.85 -17.49 27.87
N LEU A 76 -5.32 -17.51 29.13
CA LEU A 76 -4.97 -16.48 30.11
C LEU A 76 -3.58 -16.66 30.73
N SER A 77 -3.09 -17.90 30.85
CA SER A 77 -1.86 -18.17 31.60
C SER A 77 -0.57 -17.98 30.80
N GLY A 78 -0.64 -17.60 29.51
CA GLY A 78 0.54 -17.28 28.70
C GLY A 78 1.59 -18.39 28.62
N SER A 79 1.25 -19.64 28.94
CA SER A 79 2.18 -20.78 28.87
C SER A 79 2.31 -21.27 27.44
N TYR A 80 2.85 -20.43 26.56
CA TYR A 80 3.59 -20.96 25.41
C TYR A 80 4.84 -21.61 26.00
N GLN A 81 4.99 -22.93 25.79
CA GLN A 81 6.31 -23.54 25.87
C GLN A 81 7.09 -23.00 24.67
N GLU A 82 7.74 -21.86 24.90
CA GLU A 82 8.71 -21.25 24.01
C GLU A 82 9.86 -22.25 23.84
N ALA A 83 9.93 -22.92 22.68
CA ALA A 83 11.17 -23.54 22.27
C ALA A 83 12.17 -22.40 22.00
N PRO A 84 13.39 -22.40 22.57
CA PRO A 84 14.37 -21.37 22.26
C PRO A 84 14.78 -21.52 20.80
N GLY A 85 14.13 -20.77 19.91
CA GLY A 85 14.61 -20.57 18.56
C GLY A 85 15.97 -19.87 18.62
N PRO A 86 16.89 -20.13 17.67
CA PRO A 86 18.10 -19.33 17.58
C PRO A 86 17.66 -17.87 17.42
N GLU A 87 18.18 -17.01 18.30
CA GLU A 87 18.08 -15.56 18.19
C GLU A 87 18.77 -15.18 16.87
N ALA A 88 18.04 -15.28 15.76
CA ALA A 88 18.39 -14.59 14.55
C ALA A 88 18.46 -13.13 14.97
N GLU A 89 19.67 -12.58 14.96
CA GLU A 89 19.94 -11.18 15.21
C GLU A 89 19.02 -10.39 14.29
N ARG A 90 17.86 -10.02 14.84
CA ARG A 90 16.99 -9.01 14.25
C ARG A 90 17.90 -7.81 14.19
N SER A 91 18.42 -7.52 13.00
CA SER A 91 19.14 -6.27 12.78
C SER A 91 18.17 -5.18 13.19
N GLU A 92 18.39 -4.64 14.40
CA GLU A 92 17.59 -3.58 14.95
C GLU A 92 17.80 -2.41 14.01
N VAL A 93 16.84 -2.19 13.12
CA VAL A 93 16.82 -1.02 12.26
C VAL A 93 16.82 0.16 13.22
N SER A 94 17.92 0.91 13.20
CA SER A 94 18.05 2.08 14.06
C SER A 94 16.88 3.03 13.79
N PRO A 95 16.35 3.69 14.84
CA PRO A 95 15.30 4.67 14.66
C PRO A 95 15.68 5.70 13.56
N PRO A 96 14.70 6.16 12.76
CA PRO A 96 14.97 7.13 11.71
C PRO A 96 15.56 8.42 12.29
N ASP A 97 16.38 9.10 11.50
CA ASP A 97 16.96 10.39 11.88
C ASP A 97 15.87 11.46 12.10
N GLU A 98 16.17 12.48 12.90
CA GLU A 98 15.23 13.56 13.23
C GLU A 98 14.74 14.33 12.00
N ASP A 99 15.60 14.54 11.00
CA ASP A 99 15.18 15.22 9.78
C ASP A 99 14.21 14.37 8.94
N VAL A 100 14.40 13.04 8.95
CA VAL A 100 13.47 12.09 8.32
C VAL A 100 12.14 12.07 9.07
N LYS A 101 12.15 12.14 10.41
CA LYS A 101 10.91 12.26 11.21
C LYS A 101 10.13 13.51 10.86
N ARG A 102 10.80 14.65 10.66
CA ARG A 102 10.15 15.91 10.25
C ARG A 102 9.52 15.80 8.87
N GLU A 103 10.19 15.13 7.92
CA GLU A 103 9.61 14.85 6.61
C GLU A 103 8.39 13.92 6.72
N MET A 104 8.47 12.85 7.53
CA MET A 104 7.33 11.95 7.76
C MET A 104 6.12 12.67 8.34
N VAL A 105 6.33 13.53 9.35
CA VAL A 105 5.24 14.33 9.94
C VAL A 105 4.66 15.30 8.90
N ARG A 106 5.49 15.92 8.05
CA ARG A 106 5.00 16.75 6.93
C ARG A 106 4.12 15.97 5.97
N MET A 107 4.54 14.75 5.60
CA MET A 107 3.74 13.87 4.73
C MET A 107 2.43 13.43 5.40
N GLU A 108 2.44 13.15 6.70
CA GLU A 108 1.25 12.76 7.46
C GLU A 108 0.20 13.88 7.48
N ILE A 109 0.63 15.13 7.72
CA ILE A 109 -0.26 16.30 7.69
C ILE A 109 -0.87 16.45 6.30
N ALA A 110 -0.06 16.39 5.24
CA ALA A 110 -0.55 16.49 3.86
C ALA A 110 -1.57 15.39 3.52
N ALA A 111 -1.37 14.16 4.02
CA ALA A 111 -2.31 13.06 3.83
C ALA A 111 -3.64 13.30 4.57
N ILE A 112 -3.59 13.85 5.78
CA ILE A 112 -4.80 14.22 6.55
C ILE A 112 -5.57 15.32 5.83
N GLU A 113 -4.89 16.34 5.32
CA GLU A 113 -5.50 17.43 4.55
C GLU A 113 -6.19 16.91 3.29
N ALA A 114 -5.50 16.08 2.51
CA ALA A 114 -6.07 15.47 1.31
C ALA A 114 -7.31 14.61 1.62
N ARG A 115 -7.30 13.86 2.73
CA ARG A 115 -8.47 13.09 3.18
C ARG A 115 -9.65 13.99 3.53
N MET A 116 -9.40 15.06 4.29
CA MET A 116 -10.44 16.02 4.66
C MET A 116 -11.01 16.74 3.44
N GLU A 117 -10.19 17.06 2.45
CA GLU A 117 -10.64 17.66 1.19
C GLU A 117 -11.51 16.69 0.40
N ALA A 118 -11.10 15.43 0.27
CA ALA A 118 -11.89 14.40 -0.40
C ALA A 118 -13.27 14.23 0.25
N GLU A 119 -13.34 14.17 1.58
CA GLU A 119 -14.61 14.06 2.33
C GLU A 119 -15.51 15.29 2.09
N ARG A 120 -14.93 16.49 2.01
CA ARG A 120 -15.69 17.71 1.68
C ARG A 120 -16.25 17.68 0.26
N LEU A 121 -15.48 17.18 -0.70
CA LEU A 121 -15.91 17.04 -2.08
C LEU A 121 -17.00 15.96 -2.21
N GLU A 122 -16.87 14.84 -1.49
CA GLU A 122 -17.90 13.80 -1.42
C GLU A 122 -19.21 14.36 -0.89
N LEU A 123 -19.18 15.05 0.27
CA LEU A 123 -20.38 15.66 0.84
C LEU A 123 -21.00 16.72 -0.09
N ALA A 124 -20.17 17.49 -0.79
CA ALA A 124 -20.65 18.45 -1.79
C ALA A 124 -21.32 17.74 -2.99
N ALA A 125 -20.74 16.64 -3.45
CA ALA A 125 -21.29 15.83 -4.54
C ALA A 125 -22.60 15.15 -4.13
N GLU A 126 -22.69 14.60 -2.92
CA GLU A 126 -23.92 14.03 -2.37
C GLU A 126 -25.04 15.08 -2.33
N ARG A 127 -24.74 16.27 -1.81
CA ARG A 127 -25.70 17.37 -1.76
C ARG A 127 -26.15 17.83 -3.15
N ALA A 128 -25.23 17.87 -4.11
CA ALA A 128 -25.54 18.22 -5.50
C ALA A 128 -26.46 17.16 -6.14
N ALA A 129 -26.19 15.88 -5.89
CA ALA A 129 -27.01 14.76 -6.34
C ALA A 129 -28.41 14.79 -5.74
N GLU A 130 -28.54 15.08 -4.44
CA GLU A 130 -29.83 15.22 -3.75
C GLU A 130 -30.67 16.38 -4.32
N LEU A 131 -30.03 17.51 -4.65
CA LEU A 131 -30.69 18.67 -5.25
C LEU A 131 -30.98 18.51 -6.75
N GLY A 132 -30.64 17.35 -7.34
CA GLY A 132 -30.81 17.10 -8.77
C GLY A 132 -30.04 18.10 -9.66
N ARG A 133 -29.02 18.79 -9.13
CA ARG A 133 -28.14 19.63 -9.92
C ARG A 133 -27.12 18.72 -10.58
N GLY A 134 -27.29 18.49 -11.88
CA GLY A 134 -26.30 17.83 -12.71
C GLY A 134 -24.93 18.51 -12.59
N VAL A 135 -23.89 17.72 -12.82
CA VAL A 135 -22.45 18.02 -12.63
C VAL A 135 -21.92 19.17 -13.52
N ASP A 136 -22.78 19.86 -14.27
CA ASP A 136 -22.40 20.91 -15.23
C ASP A 136 -22.40 22.34 -14.68
N ALA A 137 -22.52 22.53 -13.36
CA ALA A 137 -22.37 23.85 -12.74
C ALA A 137 -21.11 23.88 -11.84
N PRO A 138 -20.06 24.65 -12.18
CA PRO A 138 -18.95 24.84 -11.26
C PRO A 138 -19.46 25.44 -9.95
N PRO A 139 -18.86 25.09 -8.79
CA PRO A 139 -19.27 25.66 -7.52
C PRO A 139 -19.13 27.18 -7.62
N SER A 140 -20.26 27.88 -7.51
CA SER A 140 -20.27 29.33 -7.36
C SER A 140 -19.65 29.67 -6.01
N VAL A 141 -18.33 29.85 -6.00
CA VAL A 141 -17.68 30.66 -4.98
C VAL A 141 -18.41 32.01 -4.96
N PRO A 142 -18.94 32.47 -3.82
CA PRO A 142 -19.39 33.84 -3.74
C PRO A 142 -18.16 34.71 -3.97
N SER A 143 -18.08 35.27 -5.17
CA SER A 143 -17.06 36.22 -5.57
C SER A 143 -17.27 37.46 -4.70
N ALA A 144 -16.52 37.55 -3.59
CA ALA A 144 -16.32 38.80 -2.90
C ALA A 144 -15.59 39.72 -3.91
N GLY A 145 -16.36 40.60 -4.55
CA GLY A 145 -15.83 41.58 -5.50
C GLY A 145 -14.83 42.51 -4.82
N PRO A 146 -13.82 43.01 -5.54
CA PRO A 146 -12.93 44.04 -5.04
C PRO A 146 -13.63 45.41 -5.15
N ASP A 147 -14.57 45.69 -4.24
CA ASP A 147 -15.15 47.02 -4.06
C ASP A 147 -15.14 47.39 -2.57
N ALA A 148 -13.93 47.62 -2.04
CA ALA A 148 -13.70 48.39 -0.81
C ALA A 148 -12.26 48.94 -0.77
N ALA A 149 -11.86 49.63 -1.84
CA ALA A 149 -10.89 50.73 -1.79
C ALA A 149 -11.70 51.93 -2.33
N GLU A 150 -11.71 53.16 -1.82
CA GLU A 150 -10.73 53.94 -1.08
C GLU A 150 -11.38 55.31 -0.77
N SER A 151 -11.06 55.91 0.38
CA SER A 151 -11.10 57.35 0.68
C SER A 151 -10.42 57.48 2.05
N GLY A 152 -9.12 57.72 2.19
CA GLY A 152 -8.34 58.80 1.60
C GLY A 152 -8.37 60.00 2.54
N ASP A 153 -7.33 60.19 3.37
CA ASP A 153 -6.42 61.35 3.24
C ASP A 153 -5.21 61.25 4.22
N PRO A 154 -3.99 61.63 3.79
CA PRO A 154 -2.74 61.53 4.55
C PRO A 154 -2.25 62.87 5.13
N ALA A 155 -1.22 62.78 5.98
CA ALA A 155 -0.24 63.81 6.37
C ALA A 155 -0.37 64.47 7.76
N ARG A 156 0.61 64.19 8.62
CA ARG A 156 1.68 65.11 9.13
C ARG A 156 2.33 64.45 10.35
N GLU A 157 3.54 63.92 10.26
CA GLU A 157 4.85 64.60 10.31
C GLU A 157 5.15 65.30 11.66
N THR A 158 6.27 64.89 12.28
CA THR A 158 7.02 65.47 13.42
C THR A 158 6.28 65.47 14.77
N ASP A 159 6.88 65.21 15.93
CA ASP A 159 8.22 65.56 16.41
C ASP A 159 8.49 64.75 17.71
N GLY A 160 9.77 64.50 18.05
CA GLY A 160 10.16 64.16 19.44
C GLY A 160 10.11 65.44 20.31
N PRO A 161 10.82 65.58 21.46
CA PRO A 161 11.57 64.64 22.33
C PRO A 161 10.94 64.62 23.76
N ALA A 162 11.45 64.04 24.84
CA ALA A 162 12.79 63.70 25.32
C ALA A 162 12.71 62.58 26.39
#